data_AF-A0A6A0AEF2-F1
#
_entry.id   AF-A0A6A0AEF2-F1
#
_cell.length_a   1.000
_cell.length_b   1.000
_cell.length_c   1.000
_cell.angle_alpha   90.00
_cell.angle_beta   90.00
_cell.angle_gamma   90.00
#
_symmetry.space_group_name_H-M   'P 1'
#
loop_
_entity.id
_entity.type
_entity.pdbx_description
1 polymer ?
#
loop_
_entity_poly.entity_id
_entity_poly.type
_entity_poly.pdbx_seq_one_letter_code
_entity_poly.pdbx_strand_id
1 'polypeptide(L)' 'MECRWRNILTPAYLRRWCDLRKVFASKLKPAGNLKASVETVGLTWQGRAHSGLDDARNTANLALGMA' A
#
# COMPACT_ATOMS: atom_id res chain seq x y z
N MET A 1 -16.60 -9.66 0.80
CA MET A 1 -16.38 -8.20 0.77
C MET A 1 -17.26 -7.55 1.82
N GLU A 2 -16.69 -6.68 2.63
CA GLU A 2 -17.35 -6.02 3.77
C GLU A 2 -18.68 -5.35 3.40
N CYS A 3 -18.74 -4.66 2.25
CA CYS A 3 -19.96 -3.99 1.79
C CYS A 3 -21.12 -4.97 1.56
N ARG A 4 -20.86 -6.14 0.96
CA ARG A 4 -21.88 -7.19 0.77
C ARG A 4 -22.36 -7.74 2.10
N TRP A 5 -21.44 -7.98 3.04
CA TRP A 5 -21.79 -8.50 4.37
C TRP A 5 -22.66 -7.51 5.16
N ARG A 6 -22.38 -6.21 5.05
CA ARG A 6 -23.16 -5.15 5.68
C ARG A 6 -24.40 -4.72 4.89
N ASN A 7 -24.68 -5.35 3.75
CA ASN A 7 -25.76 -4.96 2.83
C ASN A 7 -25.70 -3.48 2.38
N ILE A 8 -24.48 -2.98 2.11
CA ILE A 8 -24.22 -1.62 1.62
C ILE A 8 -23.76 -1.72 0.16
N LEU A 9 -24.30 -0.85 -0.70
CA LEU A 9 -23.83 -0.70 -2.08
C LEU A 9 -22.37 -0.25 -2.09
N THR A 10 -21.52 -0.92 -2.88
CA THR A 10 -20.11 -0.54 -3.00
C THR A 10 -20.00 0.84 -3.64
N PRO A 11 -19.45 1.85 -2.94
CA PRO A 11 -19.32 3.19 -3.49
C PRO A 11 -18.45 3.21 -4.75
N ALA A 12 -18.80 4.06 -5.73
CA ALA A 12 -18.11 4.12 -7.02
C ALA A 12 -16.61 4.48 -6.91
N TYR A 13 -16.24 5.28 -5.92
CA TYR A 13 -14.84 5.65 -5.69
C TYR A 13 -13.98 4.46 -5.21
N LEU A 14 -14.56 3.43 -4.58
CA LEU A 14 -13.83 2.22 -4.21
C LEU A 14 -13.62 1.26 -5.40
N ARG A 15 -14.21 1.54 -6.56
CA ARG A 15 -14.05 0.72 -7.77
C ARG A 15 -12.80 1.08 -8.58
N ARG A 16 -12.09 2.16 -8.21
CA ARG A 16 -10.87 2.62 -8.88
C ARG A 16 -9.81 2.92 -7.82
N TRP A 17 -8.62 2.36 -7.97
CA TRP A 17 -7.49 2.59 -7.08
C TRP A 17 -6.17 2.39 -7.81
N CYS A 18 -5.09 2.93 -7.24
CA CYS A 18 -3.72 2.69 -7.70
C CYS A 18 -3.14 1.49 -6.93
N ASP A 19 -2.80 0.40 -7.61
CA ASP A 19 -2.06 -0.71 -6.99
C ASP A 19 -0.57 -0.38 -7.00
N LEU A 20 -0.11 0.24 -5.91
CA LEU A 20 1.29 0.65 -5.75
C LEU A 20 2.25 -0.54 -5.89
N ARG A 21 1.85 -1.79 -5.59
CA ARG A 21 2.73 -2.95 -5.80
C ARG A 21 3.04 -3.17 -7.27
N LYS A 22 2.06 -2.98 -8.16
CA LYS A 22 2.27 -3.07 -9.61
C LYS A 22 3.15 -1.93 -10.12
N VAL A 23 2.92 -0.72 -9.61
CA VAL A 23 3.75 0.44 -9.95
C VAL A 23 5.19 0.22 -9.47
N PHE A 24 5.37 -0.27 -8.25
CA PHE A 24 6.68 -0.62 -7.68
C PHE A 24 7.38 -1.73 -8.44
N ALA A 25 6.69 -2.83 -8.76
CA ALA A 25 7.27 -3.96 -9.48
C ALA A 25 7.82 -3.57 -10.86
N SER A 26 7.27 -2.52 -11.49
CA SER A 26 7.78 -2.00 -12.76
C SER A 26 9.03 -1.13 -12.61
N LYS A 27 9.21 -0.46 -11.46
CA LYS A 27 10.28 0.51 -11.21
C LYS A 27 11.43 -0.07 -10.37
N LEU A 28 11.15 -1.08 -9.57
CA LEU A 28 12.04 -1.67 -8.57
C LEU A 28 11.87 -3.18 -8.56
N LYS A 29 12.91 -3.91 -8.12
CA LYS A 29 12.82 -5.38 -7.98
C LYS A 29 11.63 -5.74 -7.08
N PRO A 30 10.86 -6.79 -7.43
CA PRO A 30 9.73 -7.21 -6.61
C PRO A 30 10.22 -7.60 -5.21
N ALA A 31 9.87 -6.77 -4.23
CA ALA A 31 10.10 -7.05 -2.82
C ALA A 31 8.83 -7.71 -2.26
N GLY A 32 8.96 -8.90 -1.67
CA GLY A 32 7.82 -9.77 -1.37
C GLY A 32 6.74 -9.18 -0.46
N ASN A 33 7.07 -8.20 0.39
CA ASN A 33 6.12 -7.52 1.28
C ASN A 33 6.36 -6.00 1.35
N LEU A 34 5.42 -5.27 1.96
CA LEU A 34 5.48 -3.81 2.08
C LEU A 34 6.75 -3.34 2.77
N LYS A 35 7.13 -3.97 3.89
CA LYS A 35 8.33 -3.60 4.64
C LYS A 35 9.59 -3.74 3.80
N ALA A 36 9.75 -4.86 3.11
CA ALA A 36 10.85 -5.09 2.19
C ALA A 36 10.86 -4.08 1.04
N SER A 37 9.69 -3.65 0.56
CA SER A 37 9.58 -2.62 -0.48
C SER A 37 10.08 -1.26 0.02
N VAL A 38 9.70 -0.88 1.24
CA VAL A 38 10.16 0.34 1.93
C VAL A 38 11.68 0.31 2.12
N GLU A 39 12.22 -0.80 2.60
CA GLU A 39 13.66 -0.96 2.83
C GLU A 39 14.46 -1.01 1.52
N THR A 40 13.90 -1.58 0.45
CA THR A 40 14.54 -1.66 -0.88
C THR A 40 14.79 -0.28 -1.50
N VAL A 41 13.96 0.71 -1.19
CA VAL A 41 14.16 2.11 -1.63
C VAL A 41 14.99 2.94 -0.65
N GLY A 42 15.59 2.32 0.36
CA GLY A 42 16.39 3.00 1.37
C GLY A 42 15.57 3.79 2.39
N LEU A 43 14.25 3.58 2.46
CA LEU A 43 13.41 4.15 3.50
C LEU A 43 13.40 3.24 4.74
N THR A 44 13.32 3.86 5.92
CA THR A 44 13.21 3.13 7.19
C THR A 44 11.75 2.83 7.52
N TRP A 45 11.46 1.58 7.85
CA TRP A 45 10.14 1.17 8.33
C TRP A 45 9.72 1.92 9.61
N GLN A 46 8.51 2.47 9.62
CA GLN A 46 7.96 3.19 10.78
C GLN A 46 6.83 2.40 11.45
N GLY A 47 6.85 2.29 12.77
CA GLY A 47 5.77 1.68 13.56
C GLY A 47 5.71 0.14 13.47
N ARG A 48 4.53 -0.43 13.67
CA ARG A 48 4.34 -1.89 13.78
C ARG A 48 3.78 -2.47 12.49
N ALA A 49 4.41 -3.53 11.97
CA ALA A 49 3.86 -4.29 10.86
C ALA A 49 2.46 -4.84 11.18
N HIS A 50 1.57 -4.80 10.19
CA HIS A 50 0.16 -5.22 10.30
C HIS A 50 -0.72 -4.28 11.15
N SER A 51 -0.21 -3.09 11.50
CA SER A 51 -1.02 -1.98 11.97
C SER A 51 -1.50 -1.20 10.74
N GLY A 52 -2.82 -1.19 10.48
CA GLY A 52 -3.36 -0.53 9.29
C GLY A 52 -2.97 0.95 9.18
N LEU A 53 -2.79 1.65 10.31
CA LEU A 53 -2.35 3.05 10.33
C LEU A 53 -0.87 3.19 9.94
N ASP A 54 0.00 2.36 10.52
CA ASP A 54 1.44 2.43 10.23
C ASP A 54 1.72 1.94 8.81
N ASP A 55 1.05 0.87 8.37
CA ASP A 55 1.13 0.37 7.00
C ASP A 55 0.69 1.44 6.00
N ALA A 56 -0.36 2.21 6.30
CA ALA A 56 -0.82 3.33 5.46
C ALA A 56 0.22 4.47 5.39
N ARG A 57 0.85 4.84 6.52
CA ARG A 57 1.93 5.85 6.55
C ARG A 57 3.14 5.43 5.73
N ASN A 58 3.61 4.20 5.91
CA ASN A 58 4.72 3.66 5.14
C ASN A 58 4.38 3.60 3.65
N THR A 59 3.14 3.22 3.30
CA THR A 59 2.66 3.22 1.91
C THR A 59 2.64 4.64 1.31
N ALA A 60 2.24 5.65 2.08
CA ALA A 60 2.25 7.04 1.63
C ALA A 60 3.68 7.57 1.42
N ASN A 61 4.60 7.31 2.35
CA ASN A 61 6.02 7.66 2.20
C ASN A 61 6.64 6.97 0.98
N LEU A 62 6.28 5.71 0.78
CA LEU A 62 6.72 4.93 -0.36
C LEU A 62 6.23 5.57 -1.67
N ALA A 63 4.99 6.04 -1.75
CA ALA A 63 4.44 6.73 -2.91
C ALA A 63 5.09 8.11 -3.14
N LEU A 64 5.39 8.86 -2.08
CA LEU A 64 6.08 10.15 -2.17
C LEU A 64 7.53 10.01 -2.64
N GLY A 65 8.24 8.99 -2.17
CA GLY A 65 9.60 8.67 -2.61
C GLY A 65 9.70 8.21 -4.07
N MET A 66 8.57 7.99 -4.75
CA MET A 66 8.55 7.73 -6.21
C MET A 66 8.44 8.99 -7.07
N ALA A 67 8.25 10.19 -6.48
CA ALA A 67 8.08 11.45 -7.20
C ALA A 67 9.37 11.92 -7.88
#